data_AF-A0A1Q7T3B3-F1
#
_entry.id   AF-A0A1Q7T3B3-F1
#
_cell.length_a   1.000
_cell.length_b   1.000
_cell.length_c   1.000
_cell.angle_alpha   90.00
_cell.angle_beta   90.00
_cell.angle_gamma   90.00
#
_symmetry.space_group_name_H-M   'P 1'
#
loop_
_entity.id
_entity.type
_entity.pdbx_description
1 polymer ?
#
loop_
_entity_poly.entity_id
_entity_poly.type
_entity_poly.pdbx_seq_one_letter_code
_entity_poly.pdbx_strand_id
1 'polypeptide(L)'
;MQNVTATRLAKATEEIVSIADACLGGLRGRSALLVGPEKERQPFSRLLQQAGMKYLYEEDTPLRLSAILPHVQLLISIPAPEPPVPLLRAASIASGCIGRRAPLLIFDLSETTPSVEELAGLLPPVCLYTPEDLRLIFSRYF
;
A
#
# COMPACT_ATOMS: atom_id res chain seq x y z
N MET A 1 -3.13 -1.91 28.35
CA MET A 1 -2.66 -0.99 27.27
C MET A 1 -2.43 -1.69 25.93
N GLN A 2 -2.06 -2.97 25.88
CA GLN A 2 -1.85 -3.72 24.61
C GLN A 2 -3.13 -3.87 23.74
N ASN A 3 -4.33 -3.95 24.33
CA ASN A 3 -5.57 -4.13 23.56
C ASN A 3 -5.98 -2.90 22.73
N VAL A 4 -5.64 -1.68 23.16
CA VAL A 4 -6.10 -0.45 22.47
C VAL A 4 -5.32 -0.21 21.18
N THR A 5 -4.01 -0.47 21.20
CA THR A 5 -3.15 -0.31 20.02
C THR A 5 -3.47 -1.34 18.95
N ALA A 6 -3.70 -2.60 19.33
CA ALA A 6 -4.09 -3.66 18.40
C ALA A 6 -5.44 -3.38 17.72
N THR A 7 -6.43 -2.88 18.47
CA THR A 7 -7.74 -2.50 17.92
C THR A 7 -7.64 -1.30 16.97
N ARG A 8 -6.81 -0.30 17.27
CA ARG A 8 -6.60 0.85 16.37
C ARG A 8 -5.91 0.44 15.07
N LEU A 9 -4.90 -0.43 15.14
CA LEU A 9 -4.20 -0.92 13.97
C LEU A 9 -5.15 -1.73 13.07
N ALA A 10 -5.95 -2.63 13.67
CA ALA A 10 -6.95 -3.40 12.93
C ALA A 10 -7.96 -2.51 12.20
N LYS A 11 -8.48 -1.48 12.88
CA LYS A 11 -9.39 -0.51 12.28
C LYS A 11 -8.74 0.27 11.13
N ALA A 12 -7.49 0.73 11.30
CA ALA A 12 -6.76 1.42 10.25
C ALA A 12 -6.53 0.50 9.03
N THR A 13 -6.21 -0.78 9.24
CA THR A 13 -6.06 -1.76 8.16
C THR A 13 -7.37 -1.92 7.38
N GLU A 14 -8.51 -2.08 8.06
CA GLU A 14 -9.83 -2.19 7.44
C GLU A 14 -10.18 -0.93 6.62
N GLU A 15 -9.93 0.25 7.18
CA GLU A 15 -10.19 1.53 6.50
C GLU A 15 -9.32 1.69 5.24
N ILE A 16 -8.03 1.34 5.29
CA ILE A 16 -7.13 1.37 4.13
C ILE A 16 -7.65 0.42 3.02
N VAL A 17 -8.03 -0.80 3.38
CA VAL A 17 -8.58 -1.77 2.42
C VAL A 17 -9.91 -1.26 1.84
N SER A 18 -10.76 -0.62 2.65
CA SER A 18 -12.01 0.00 2.20
C SER A 18 -11.77 1.15 1.22
N ILE A 19 -10.75 2.00 1.46
CA ILE A 19 -10.37 3.07 0.53
C ILE A 19 -9.92 2.43 -0.79
N ALA A 20 -9.06 1.41 -0.73
CA ALA A 20 -8.60 0.71 -1.93
C ALA A 20 -9.75 0.10 -2.73
N ASP A 21 -10.72 -0.53 -2.07
CA ASP A 21 -11.91 -1.11 -2.71
C ASP A 21 -12.74 -0.03 -3.41
N ALA A 22 -13.04 1.07 -2.71
CA ALA A 22 -13.82 2.18 -3.26
C ALA A 22 -13.11 2.84 -4.45
N CYS A 23 -11.82 3.14 -4.33
CA CYS A 23 -11.05 3.81 -5.38
C CYS A 23 -10.84 2.93 -6.62
N LEU A 24 -10.73 1.61 -6.45
CA LEU A 24 -10.56 0.70 -7.57
C LEU A 24 -11.87 0.26 -8.21
N GLY A 25 -13.03 0.45 -7.55
CA GLY A 25 -14.32 -0.09 -7.98
C GLY A 25 -14.41 -1.60 -7.71
N GLY A 26 -14.07 -1.99 -6.48
CA GLY A 26 -13.98 -3.37 -5.99
C GLY A 26 -12.54 -3.90 -5.95
N LEU A 27 -12.26 -4.90 -5.12
CA LEU A 27 -10.97 -5.61 -5.11
C LEU A 27 -10.98 -6.97 -5.81
N ARG A 28 -12.17 -7.55 -6.02
CA ARG A 28 -12.32 -8.89 -6.62
C ARG A 28 -11.64 -8.95 -7.99
N GLY A 29 -10.78 -9.96 -8.19
CA GLY A 29 -10.10 -10.19 -9.45
C GLY A 29 -8.87 -9.30 -9.71
N ARG A 30 -8.62 -8.28 -8.87
CA ARG A 30 -7.45 -7.40 -8.94
C ARG A 30 -6.26 -7.99 -8.21
N SER A 31 -5.09 -7.39 -8.38
CA SER A 31 -3.86 -7.84 -7.73
C SER A 31 -3.24 -6.74 -6.88
N ALA A 32 -2.61 -7.13 -5.77
CA ALA A 32 -1.85 -6.24 -4.91
C ALA A 32 -0.41 -6.71 -4.69
N LEU A 33 0.46 -5.77 -4.37
CA LEU A 33 1.79 -6.00 -3.83
C LEU A 33 1.86 -5.43 -2.41
N LEU A 34 2.28 -6.25 -1.46
CA LEU A 34 2.58 -5.85 -0.09
C LEU A 34 4.10 -5.90 0.11
N VAL A 35 4.71 -4.78 0.51
CA VAL A 35 6.15 -4.67 0.76
C VAL A 35 6.40 -4.33 2.22
N GLY A 36 7.14 -5.17 2.95
CA GLY A 36 7.36 -5.00 4.38
C GLY A 36 7.59 -6.32 5.11
N PRO A 37 7.82 -6.33 6.43
CA PRO A 37 7.99 -7.59 7.16
C PRO A 37 6.67 -8.37 7.24
N GLU A 38 6.76 -9.70 7.32
CA GLU A 38 5.61 -10.60 7.22
C GLU A 38 4.50 -10.29 8.27
N LYS A 39 4.88 -9.99 9.51
CA LYS A 39 3.91 -9.79 10.61
C LYS A 39 3.01 -8.57 10.36
N GLU A 40 3.56 -7.55 9.72
CA GLU A 40 2.96 -6.27 9.42
C GLU A 40 2.07 -6.37 8.17
N ARG A 41 2.45 -7.23 7.22
CA ARG A 41 1.67 -7.50 6.00
C ARG A 41 0.47 -8.44 6.26
N GLN A 42 0.60 -9.39 7.17
CA GLN A 42 -0.41 -10.42 7.45
C GLN A 42 -1.86 -9.91 7.61
N PRO A 43 -2.13 -8.83 8.36
CA PRO A 43 -3.49 -8.26 8.47
C PRO A 43 -4.05 -7.84 7.11
N PHE A 44 -3.25 -7.17 6.27
CA PHE A 44 -3.65 -6.77 4.93
C PHE A 44 -3.84 -7.97 4.02
N SER A 45 -2.93 -8.95 4.04
CA SER A 45 -3.05 -10.17 3.23
C SER A 45 -4.39 -10.86 3.46
N ARG A 46 -4.81 -11.02 4.72
CA ARG A 46 -6.09 -11.66 5.05
C ARG A 46 -7.29 -10.89 4.53
N LEU A 47 -7.35 -9.58 4.75
CA LEU A 47 -8.47 -8.75 4.30
C LEU A 47 -8.56 -8.71 2.76
N LEU A 48 -7.42 -8.58 2.08
CA LEU A 48 -7.37 -8.56 0.62
C LEU A 48 -7.75 -9.92 0.01
N GLN A 49 -7.37 -11.04 0.64
CA GLN A 49 -7.83 -12.38 0.24
C GLN A 49 -9.35 -12.52 0.41
N GLN A 50 -9.88 -12.09 1.56
CA GLN A 50 -11.33 -12.11 1.83
C GLN A 50 -12.11 -11.26 0.83
N ALA A 51 -11.54 -10.13 0.39
CA ALA A 51 -12.11 -9.28 -0.65
C ALA A 51 -12.01 -9.87 -2.08
N GLY A 52 -11.41 -11.05 -2.23
CA GLY A 52 -11.37 -11.80 -3.49
C GLY A 52 -10.31 -11.31 -4.47
N MET A 53 -9.22 -10.69 -4.00
CA MET A 53 -8.07 -10.40 -4.86
C MET A 53 -7.53 -11.67 -5.53
N LYS A 54 -7.17 -11.56 -6.80
CA LYS A 54 -6.71 -12.69 -7.63
C LYS A 54 -5.28 -13.08 -7.29
N TYR A 55 -4.40 -12.09 -7.15
CA TYR A 55 -2.99 -12.30 -6.83
C TYR A 55 -2.56 -11.34 -5.74
N LEU A 56 -1.89 -11.89 -4.72
CA LEU A 56 -1.18 -11.12 -3.71
C LEU A 56 0.30 -11.44 -3.82
N TYR A 57 1.07 -10.43 -4.22
CA TYR A 57 2.51 -10.46 -4.20
C TYR A 57 3.00 -9.92 -2.88
N GLU A 58 4.03 -10.56 -2.34
CA GLU A 58 4.48 -10.34 -0.98
C GLU A 58 6.00 -10.35 -0.98
N GLU A 59 6.59 -9.22 -0.60
CA GLU A 59 8.03 -9.04 -0.61
C GLU A 59 8.48 -8.37 0.69
N ASP A 60 9.58 -8.85 1.28
CA ASP A 60 10.14 -8.18 2.46
C ASP A 60 10.89 -6.88 2.08
N THR A 61 11.33 -6.78 0.81
CA THR A 61 12.11 -5.65 0.28
C THR A 61 11.65 -5.25 -1.13
N PRO A 62 11.90 -4.02 -1.59
CA PRO A 62 11.40 -3.55 -2.89
C PRO A 62 12.23 -4.05 -4.10
N LEU A 63 13.07 -5.07 -3.97
CA LEU A 63 14.01 -5.49 -5.02
C LEU A 63 13.33 -5.90 -6.34
N ARG A 64 12.13 -6.47 -6.26
CA ARG A 64 11.36 -6.97 -7.42
C ARG A 64 10.24 -6.03 -7.86
N LEU A 65 10.21 -4.81 -7.31
CA LEU A 65 9.13 -3.84 -7.50
C LEU A 65 8.80 -3.62 -8.98
N SER A 66 9.79 -3.30 -9.82
CA SER A 66 9.56 -2.98 -11.24
C SER A 66 9.03 -4.17 -12.06
N ALA A 67 9.35 -5.40 -11.65
CA ALA A 67 8.85 -6.62 -12.32
C ALA A 67 7.40 -6.95 -11.93
N ILE A 68 7.00 -6.61 -10.69
CA ILE A 68 5.67 -6.92 -10.16
C ILE A 68 4.67 -5.79 -10.47
N LEU A 69 5.13 -4.54 -10.44
CA LEU A 69 4.28 -3.36 -10.59
C LEU A 69 3.38 -3.39 -11.83
N PRO A 70 3.80 -3.85 -13.02
CA PRO A 70 2.91 -3.93 -14.19
C PRO A 70 1.66 -4.80 -13.98
N HIS A 71 1.66 -5.69 -12.99
CA HIS A 71 0.62 -6.69 -12.76
C HIS A 71 -0.35 -6.35 -11.62
N VAL A 72 -0.10 -5.28 -10.86
CA VAL A 72 -0.90 -4.91 -9.67
C VAL A 72 -1.67 -3.62 -9.85
N GLN A 73 -2.72 -3.39 -9.07
CA GLN A 73 -3.45 -2.12 -9.01
C GLN A 73 -3.30 -1.46 -7.64
N LEU A 74 -2.79 -2.20 -6.66
CA LEU A 74 -2.59 -1.77 -5.28
C LEU A 74 -1.16 -2.12 -4.84
N LEU A 75 -0.47 -1.16 -4.25
CA LEU A 75 0.78 -1.32 -3.53
C LEU A 75 0.56 -0.82 -2.10
N ILE A 76 0.87 -1.64 -1.11
CA ILE A 76 0.92 -1.21 0.29
C ILE A 76 2.36 -1.40 0.78
N SER A 77 3.02 -0.29 1.12
CA SER A 77 4.36 -0.30 1.69
C SER A 77 4.27 -0.11 3.20
N ILE A 78 4.79 -1.09 3.94
CA ILE A 78 4.66 -1.20 5.39
C ILE A 78 6.04 -1.60 5.95
N PRO A 79 7.03 -0.71 5.90
CA PRO A 79 8.38 -1.04 6.37
C PRO A 79 8.39 -1.30 7.89
N ALA A 80 9.45 -1.94 8.36
CA ALA A 80 9.73 -1.97 9.79
C ALA A 80 9.93 -0.52 10.30
N PRO A 81 9.51 -0.22 11.54
CA PRO A 81 9.69 1.12 12.13
C PRO A 81 11.17 1.46 12.39
N GLU A 82 12.06 0.47 12.38
CA GLU A 82 13.49 0.64 12.60
C GLU A 82 14.23 0.91 11.28
N PRO A 83 15.03 1.99 11.20
CA PRO A 83 15.88 2.26 10.03
C PRO A 83 16.92 1.15 9.78
N PRO A 84 17.36 0.94 8.52
CA PRO A 84 17.01 1.75 7.35
C PRO A 84 15.66 1.33 6.72
N VAL A 85 14.79 2.31 6.47
CA VAL A 85 13.56 2.12 5.71
C VAL A 85 13.90 2.07 4.22
N PRO A 86 13.63 0.96 3.50
CA PRO A 86 13.90 0.89 2.07
C PRO A 86 13.03 1.87 1.30
N LEU A 87 13.66 2.74 0.51
CA LEU A 87 12.97 3.74 -0.30
C LEU A 87 12.60 3.18 -1.69
N LEU A 88 11.31 3.15 -1.99
CA LEU A 88 10.74 2.88 -3.31
C LEU A 88 10.89 4.14 -4.16
N ARG A 89 11.83 4.10 -5.10
CA ARG A 89 12.15 5.23 -5.97
C ARG A 89 11.05 5.50 -6.99
N ALA A 90 10.78 6.77 -7.25
CA ALA A 90 9.83 7.21 -8.27
C ALA A 90 10.20 6.67 -9.66
N ALA A 91 11.50 6.59 -9.99
CA ALA A 91 11.99 6.02 -11.25
C ALA A 91 11.62 4.53 -11.41
N SER A 92 11.73 3.73 -10.34
CA SER A 92 11.35 2.31 -10.35
C SER A 92 9.84 2.14 -10.50
N ILE A 93 9.05 3.02 -9.85
CA ILE A 93 7.60 3.04 -9.99
C ILE A 93 7.18 3.44 -11.41
N ALA A 94 7.79 4.48 -11.96
CA ALA A 94 7.55 4.94 -13.33
C ALA A 94 7.83 3.83 -14.35
N SER A 95 8.96 3.13 -14.20
CA SER A 95 9.30 1.98 -15.05
C SER A 95 8.25 0.87 -14.97
N GLY A 96 7.77 0.54 -13.77
CA GLY A 96 6.68 -0.43 -13.58
C GLY A 96 5.30 0.03 -14.05
N CYS A 97 5.13 1.32 -14.36
CA CYS A 97 3.88 1.91 -14.85
C CYS A 97 3.86 2.09 -16.38
N ILE A 98 4.91 1.74 -17.11
CA ILE A 98 4.92 1.86 -18.58
C ILE A 98 3.76 1.04 -19.18
N GLY A 99 2.95 1.69 -20.03
CA GLY A 99 1.81 1.06 -20.71
C GLY A 99 0.59 0.80 -19.83
N ARG A 100 0.61 1.21 -18.55
CA ARG A 100 -0.49 1.08 -17.61
C ARG A 100 -1.71 1.91 -18.06
N ARG A 101 -2.89 1.30 -17.99
CA ARG A 101 -4.19 1.95 -18.29
C ARG A 101 -5.09 2.14 -17.07
N ALA A 102 -4.80 1.43 -15.97
CA ALA A 102 -5.55 1.50 -14.72
C ALA A 102 -4.70 2.17 -13.65
N PRO A 103 -5.27 2.96 -12.73
CA PRO A 103 -4.50 3.61 -11.68
C PRO A 103 -3.74 2.59 -10.82
N LEU A 104 -2.59 3.03 -10.30
CA LEU A 104 -1.84 2.36 -9.25
C LEU A 104 -2.09 3.13 -7.95
N LEU A 105 -2.80 2.52 -7.02
CA LEU A 105 -2.92 3.07 -5.67
C LEU A 105 -1.71 2.63 -4.85
N ILE A 106 -1.07 3.58 -4.20
CA ILE A 106 0.07 3.33 -3.31
C ILE A 106 -0.29 3.87 -1.93
N PHE A 107 -0.23 3.00 -0.92
CA PHE A 107 -0.30 3.39 0.48
C PHE A 107 1.11 3.29 1.08
N ASP A 108 1.71 4.44 1.40
CA ASP A 108 2.91 4.51 2.23
C ASP A 108 2.47 4.57 3.70
N LEU A 109 2.73 3.49 4.44
CA LEU A 109 2.36 3.37 5.85
C LEU A 109 3.56 3.59 6.79
N SER A 110 4.67 4.13 6.29
CA SER A 110 5.84 4.39 7.12
C SER A 110 5.63 5.61 8.02
N GLU A 111 5.58 5.40 9.33
CA GLU A 111 5.23 6.47 10.29
C GLU A 111 6.33 7.52 10.50
N THR A 112 7.60 7.20 10.19
CA THR A 112 8.75 8.05 10.53
C THR A 112 9.43 8.63 9.30
N THR A 113 9.83 7.78 8.36
CA THR A 113 10.52 8.16 7.13
C THR A 113 9.77 7.56 5.94
N PRO A 114 9.35 8.37 4.95
CA PRO A 114 8.62 7.85 3.80
C PRO A 114 9.32 6.65 3.16
N SER A 115 8.59 5.56 2.96
CA SER A 115 9.10 4.41 2.21
C SER A 115 8.88 4.58 0.72
N VAL A 116 8.09 5.56 0.30
CA VAL A 116 7.86 5.90 -1.11
C VAL A 116 8.34 7.32 -1.37
N GLU A 117 9.10 7.50 -2.45
CA GLU A 117 9.54 8.83 -2.86
C GLU A 117 8.34 9.68 -3.27
N GLU A 118 8.19 10.88 -2.68
CA GLU A 118 7.03 11.77 -2.88
C GLU A 118 6.77 12.07 -4.37
N LEU A 119 7.83 12.19 -5.18
CA LEU A 119 7.75 12.39 -6.63
C LEU A 119 6.96 11.29 -7.36
N ALA A 120 6.82 10.09 -6.77
CA ALA A 120 5.98 9.04 -7.33
C ALA A 120 4.50 9.46 -7.41
N GLY A 121 4.03 10.30 -6.49
CA GLY A 121 2.66 10.84 -6.49
C GLY A 121 2.39 11.82 -7.65
N LEU A 122 3.43 12.29 -8.34
CA LEU A 122 3.30 13.14 -9.53
C LEU A 122 3.20 12.34 -10.84
N LEU A 123 3.37 11.01 -10.77
CA LEU A 123 3.25 10.15 -11.95
C LEU A 123 1.77 10.06 -12.36
N PRO A 124 1.41 10.26 -13.64
CA PRO A 124 0.01 10.31 -14.07
C PRO A 124 -0.88 9.13 -13.65
N PRO A 125 -0.39 7.86 -13.64
CA PRO A 125 -1.23 6.74 -13.25
C PRO A 125 -1.21 6.45 -11.74
N VAL A 126 -0.52 7.25 -10.92
CA VAL A 126 -0.31 6.96 -9.49
C VAL A 126 -1.23 7.80 -8.61
N CYS A 127 -1.82 7.18 -7.60
CA CYS A 127 -2.41 7.87 -6.47
C CYS A 127 -1.65 7.41 -5.21
N LEU A 128 -0.85 8.31 -4.64
CA LEU A 128 -0.10 8.06 -3.41
C LEU A 128 -0.88 8.57 -2.21
N TYR A 129 -1.04 7.73 -1.20
CA TYR A 129 -1.59 8.05 0.12
C TYR A 129 -0.48 7.90 1.15
N THR A 130 -0.13 9.01 1.78
CA THR A 130 0.83 9.07 2.90
C THR A 130 0.12 8.90 4.25
N PRO A 131 0.84 8.67 5.35
CA PRO A 131 0.22 8.66 6.68
C PRO A 131 -0.50 9.97 7.01
N GLU A 132 0.01 11.11 6.55
CA GLU A 132 -0.64 12.42 6.67
C GLU A 132 -2.00 12.44 5.96
N ASP A 133 -2.06 11.97 4.72
CA ASP A 133 -3.30 11.89 3.94
C ASP A 133 -4.33 10.99 4.63
N LEU A 134 -3.90 9.83 5.10
CA LEU A 134 -4.76 8.88 5.79
C LEU A 134 -5.32 9.47 7.09
N ARG A 135 -4.50 10.17 7.88
CA ARG A 135 -4.98 10.87 9.09
C ARG A 135 -6.04 11.93 8.75
N LEU A 136 -5.83 12.70 7.69
CA LEU A 136 -6.80 13.69 7.22
C LEU A 136 -8.10 13.05 6.70
N ILE A 137 -8.00 11.91 6.03
CA ILE A 137 -9.17 11.15 5.57
C ILE A 137 -9.95 10.61 6.78
N PHE A 138 -9.28 9.93 7.70
CA PHE A 138 -9.95 9.31 8.87
C PHE A 138 -10.54 10.34 9.82
N SER A 139 -9.88 11.48 10.04
CA SER A 139 -10.40 12.58 10.86
C SER A 139 -11.66 13.25 10.29
N ARG A 140 -12.03 13.03 9.03
CA ARG A 140 -13.28 13.54 8.45
C ARG A 140 -14.47 12.61 8.67
N TYR A 141 -14.24 11.39 9.12
CA TYR A 141 -15.26 10.37 9.33
C TYR A 141 -15.50 10.05 10.83
N PHE A 142 -14.85 10.78 11.74
CA PHE A 142 -15.03 10.75 13.20
C PHE A 142 -15.06 12.15 13.78
#